data_AF-A0A3C1T5C3-F1
#
_entry.id   AF-A0A3C1T5C3-F1
#
_cell.length_a   1.000
_cell.length_b   1.000
_cell.length_c   1.000
_cell.angle_alpha   90.00
_cell.angle_beta   90.00
_cell.angle_gamma   90.00
#
_symmetry.space_group_name_H-M   'P 1'
#
loop_
_entity.id
_entity.type
_entity.pdbx_description
1 polymer ?
#
loop_
_entity_poly.entity_id
_entity_poly.type
_entity_poly.pdbx_seq_one_letter_code
_entity_poly.pdbx_strand_id
1 'polypeptide(L)' 'ISAASFQETTKVLSSAAIQGKTDEMLGLKENVITGHHIPAGTGMRDFENMIVGSKEEYELLMTTKEAMSFDEEE' A
#
# COMPACT_ATOMS: atom_id res chain seq x y z
N ILE A 1 14.97 6.03 9.83
CA ILE A 1 15.36 4.61 9.97
C ILE A 1 16.26 4.17 8.82
N SER A 2 15.85 4.32 7.56
CA SER A 2 16.63 3.90 6.38
C SER A 2 18.07 4.41 6.30
N ALA A 3 18.37 5.63 6.79
CA ALA A 3 19.73 6.17 6.80
C ALA A 3 20.66 5.49 7.83
N ALA A 4 20.12 5.04 8.96
CA ALA A 4 20.92 4.41 10.02
C ALA A 4 21.39 3.00 9.63
N SER A 5 20.78 2.35 8.63
CA SER A 5 21.19 1.01 8.20
C SER A 5 22.42 0.98 7.28
N PHE A 6 22.80 2.12 6.69
CA PHE A 6 23.89 2.22 5.72
C PHE A 6 25.01 3.19 6.13
N GLN A 7 24.73 4.10 7.07
CA GLN A 7 25.66 5.09 7.58
C GLN A 7 25.96 4.82 9.07
N GLU A 8 26.87 5.58 9.67
CA GLU A 8 27.16 5.49 11.11
C GLU A 8 25.89 5.63 11.97
N THR A 9 25.44 4.50 12.51
CA THR A 9 24.20 4.34 13.28
C THR A 9 24.07 5.36 14.40
N THR A 10 25.11 5.48 15.24
CA THR A 10 25.11 6.36 16.42
C THR A 10 24.91 7.83 16.05
N LYS A 11 25.56 8.29 14.98
CA LYS A 11 25.48 9.69 14.52
C LYS A 11 24.10 10.01 13.95
N VAL A 12 23.56 9.09 13.15
CA VAL A 12 22.24 9.25 12.51
C VAL A 12 21.12 9.23 13.56
N LEU A 13 21.16 8.29 14.51
CA LEU A 13 20.13 8.19 15.56
C LEU A 13 20.17 9.39 16.52
N SER A 14 21.37 9.83 16.93
CA SER A 14 21.51 11.01 17.79
C SER A 14 20.94 12.27 17.13
N SER A 15 21.26 12.49 15.85
CA SER A 15 20.78 13.66 15.11
C SER A 15 19.27 13.63 14.91
N ALA A 16 18.70 12.45 14.63
CA ALA A 16 17.26 12.27 14.48
C ALA A 16 16.49 12.50 15.79
N ALA A 17 17.03 12.02 16.92
CA ALA A 17 16.44 12.21 18.26
C ALA A 17 16.42 13.69 18.67
N ILE A 18 17.53 14.41 18.46
CA ILE A 18 17.61 15.86 18.75
C ILE A 18 16.62 16.66 17.91
N GLN A 19 16.42 16.27 16.65
CA GLN A 19 15.51 16.95 15.73
C GLN A 19 14.05 16.51 15.85
N GLY A 20 13.75 15.50 16.69
CA GLY A 20 12.40 14.93 16.82
C GLY A 20 11.87 14.36 15.49
N LYS A 21 12.75 13.79 14.65
CA LYS A 21 12.37 13.29 13.33
C LYS A 21 11.54 12.01 13.43
N THR A 22 10.40 11.99 12.76
CA THR A 22 9.55 10.80 12.58
C THR A 22 9.81 10.19 11.20
N ASP A 23 9.77 8.86 11.13
CA ASP A 23 9.90 8.10 9.90
C ASP A 23 8.51 7.59 9.49
N GLU A 24 8.03 7.95 8.31
CA GLU A 24 6.69 7.61 7.81
C GLU A 24 6.61 6.25 7.10
N MET A 25 7.70 5.49 7.05
CA MET A 25 7.74 4.14 6.46
C MET A 25 7.23 4.08 5.01
N LEU A 26 7.57 5.09 4.20
CA LEU A 26 7.17 5.18 2.79
C LEU A 26 8.20 4.52 1.85
N GLY A 27 9.41 4.26 2.35
CA GLY A 27 10.51 3.70 1.58
C GLY A 27 10.54 2.18 1.55
N LEU A 28 11.32 1.62 0.62
CA LEU A 28 11.57 0.19 0.54
C LEU A 28 12.32 -0.33 1.78
N LYS A 29 13.44 0.32 2.14
CA LYS A 29 14.37 -0.20 3.16
C LYS A 29 13.77 -0.21 4.56
N GLU A 30 13.12 0.87 4.96
CA GLU A 30 12.40 1.00 6.23
C GLU A 30 11.31 -0.07 6.40
N ASN A 31 10.50 -0.34 5.36
CA ASN A 31 9.50 -1.42 5.42
C ASN A 31 10.14 -2.81 5.54
N VAL A 32 11.24 -3.06 4.83
CA VAL A 32 12.00 -4.33 4.97
C VAL A 32 12.58 -4.49 6.38
N ILE A 33 13.14 -3.43 6.97
CA ILE A 33 13.74 -3.47 8.31
C ILE A 33 12.69 -3.71 9.39
N THR A 34 11.50 -3.13 9.23
CA THR A 34 10.40 -3.24 10.21
C THR A 34 9.51 -4.47 10.01
N GLY A 35 9.61 -5.14 8.86
CA GLY A 35 8.81 -6.33 8.53
C GLY A 35 7.43 -6.04 7.93
N HIS A 36 7.19 -4.83 7.42
CA HIS A 36 5.98 -4.48 6.68
C HIS A 36 6.08 -4.86 5.20
N HIS A 37 4.94 -4.92 4.51
CA HIS A 37 4.93 -5.07 3.06
C HIS A 37 5.69 -3.92 2.38
N ILE A 38 6.56 -4.27 1.45
CA ILE A 38 7.30 -3.28 0.68
C ILE A 38 6.36 -2.50 -0.25
N PRO A 39 6.58 -1.20 -0.48
CA PRO A 39 5.76 -0.37 -1.37
C PRO A 39 6.04 -0.64 -2.86
N ALA A 40 6.15 -1.91 -3.24
CA ALA A 40 6.45 -2.37 -4.59
C ALA A 40 5.78 -3.73 -4.85
N GLY A 41 5.42 -3.98 -6.12
CA GLY A 41 4.74 -5.22 -6.52
C GLY A 41 3.39 -5.37 -5.81
N THR A 42 3.15 -6.53 -5.22
CA THR A 42 1.90 -6.83 -4.50
C THR A 42 1.71 -6.03 -3.21
N GLY A 43 2.75 -5.38 -2.70
CA GLY A 43 2.64 -4.47 -1.56
C GLY A 43 2.29 -3.02 -1.94
N MET A 44 1.97 -2.74 -3.21
CA MET A 44 1.37 -1.46 -3.60
C MET A 44 -0.09 -1.38 -3.12
N ARG A 45 -0.53 -0.17 -2.79
CA ARG A 45 -1.90 0.11 -2.29
C ARG A 45 -3.00 -0.38 -3.23
N ASP A 46 -2.72 -0.38 -4.54
CA ASP A 46 -3.66 -0.83 -5.58
C ASP A 46 -4.01 -2.33 -5.43
N PHE A 47 -3.09 -3.14 -4.90
CA PHE A 47 -3.31 -4.57 -4.70
C PHE A 47 -3.79 -4.91 -3.28
N GLU A 48 -3.71 -3.97 -2.33
CA GLU A 48 -4.03 -4.22 -0.92
C GLU A 48 -5.51 -4.59 -0.70
N ASN A 49 -6.42 -3.96 -1.45
CA ASN A 49 -7.86 -4.19 -1.36
C ASN A 49 -8.44 -4.87 -2.60
N MET A 50 -7.62 -5.62 -3.35
CA MET A 50 -8.09 -6.33 -4.54
C MET A 50 -9.02 -7.48 -4.14
N ILE A 51 -10.30 -7.35 -4.49
CA ILE A 51 -11.30 -8.41 -4.30
C ILE A 51 -11.25 -9.33 -5.51
N VAL A 52 -11.00 -10.62 -5.27
CA VAL A 52 -10.94 -11.65 -6.30
C VAL A 52 -12.23 -12.48 -6.25
N GLY A 53 -12.97 -12.54 -7.35
CA GLY A 53 -14.21 -13.31 -7.49
C GLY A 53 -14.20 -14.17 -8.75
N SER A 54 -15.19 -15.04 -8.91
CA SER A 54 -15.31 -15.81 -10.15
C SER A 54 -15.71 -14.90 -11.31
N LYS A 55 -15.21 -15.22 -12.51
CA LYS A 55 -15.52 -14.45 -13.72
C LYS A 55 -17.04 -14.47 -14.02
N GLU A 56 -17.68 -15.61 -13.77
CA GLU A 56 -19.12 -15.79 -13.96
C GLU A 56 -19.95 -14.89 -13.03
N GLU A 57 -19.59 -14.81 -11.74
CA GLU A 57 -20.27 -13.91 -10.79
C GLU A 57 -20.08 -12.44 -11.16
N TYR A 58 -18.89 -12.05 -11.62
CA TYR A 58 -18.61 -10.67 -12.05
C TYR A 58 -19.43 -10.30 -13.30
N GLU A 59 -19.51 -11.18 -14.30
CA GLU A 59 -20.30 -10.98 -15.50
C GLU A 59 -21.80 -10.89 -15.18
N LEU A 60 -22.30 -11.75 -14.29
CA LEU A 60 -23.68 -11.68 -13.79
C LEU A 60 -23.97 -10.35 -13.09
N LEU A 61 -23.09 -9.91 -12.19
CA LEU A 61 -23.21 -8.64 -11.48
C LEU A 61 -23.18 -7.43 -12.44
N MET A 62 -22.28 -7.45 -13.43
CA MET A 62 -22.20 -6.39 -14.43
C MET A 62 -23.43 -6.34 -15.33
N THR A 63 -23.90 -7.50 -15.81
CA THR A 63 -25.11 -7.59 -16.64
C THR A 63 -26.34 -7.09 -15.87
N THR A 64 -26.46 -7.49 -14.60
CA THR A 64 -27.56 -7.05 -13.73
C THR A 64 -27.48 -5.54 -13.49
N LYS A 65 -26.28 -5.00 -13.25
CA LYS A 65 -26.06 -3.57 -13.05
C LYS A 65 -26.40 -2.75 -14.29
N GLU A 66 -25.99 -3.20 -15.48
CA GLU A 66 -26.33 -2.55 -16.74
C GLU A 66 -27.85 -2.55 -16.97
N ALA A 67 -28.51 -3.70 -16.81
CA ALA A 67 -29.96 -3.80 -16.94
C ALA A 67 -30.71 -2.85 -15.98
N MET A 68 -30.25 -2.75 -14.73
CA MET A 68 -30.83 -1.82 -13.75
C MET A 68 -30.58 -0.35 -14.11
N SER A 69 -29.43 0.00 -14.69
CA SER A 69 -29.15 1.38 -15.13
C SER A 69 -29.95 1.80 -16.36
N PHE A 70 -30.29 0.87 -17.25
CA PHE A 70 -31.16 1.15 -18.40
C PHE A 70 -32.60 1.41 -17.97
N ASP A 71 -33.11 0.66 -16.98
CA ASP A 71 -34.46 0.87 -16.41
C ASP A 71 -34.58 2.17 -15.58
N GLU A 72 -33.47 2.72 -15.05
CA GLU A 72 -33.47 4.01 -14.34
C GLU A 72 -33.42 5.23 -15.28
N GLU A 73 -33.02 5.05 -16.54
CA GLU A 73 -32.92 6.14 -17.54
C GLU A 73 -34.17 6.28 -18.44
N GLU A 74 -35.14 5.35 -18.39
CA GLU A 74 -36.47 5.43 -19.05
C GLU A 74 -37.57 6.01 -18.13
#